data_AF-A0A0G1L0Z6-F1
#
_entry.id   AF-A0A0G1L0Z6-F1
#
_cell.length_a   1.000
_cell.length_b   1.000
_cell.length_c   1.000
_cell.angle_alpha   90.00
_cell.angle_beta   90.00
_cell.angle_gamma   90.00
#
_symmetry.space_group_name_H-M   'P 1'
#
loop_
_entity.id
_entity.type
_entity.pdbx_description
1 polymer ?
#
loop_
_entity_poly.entity_id
_entity_poly.type
_entity_poly.pdbx_seq_one_letter_code
_entity_poly.pdbx_strand_id
1 'polypeptide(L)'
;MKRIFTFFMLIASLFSVSSISFAQEMRAVEYPAGYAADVDLDGLTDEGEKQLFLTDPNNPDTDWDGYFDGLEILNGTNPLDVNSYLNPREVTGVSMENSWAWYITRATALISFALLYIVVFFGLTVRLPFLNKIFSPLASLRVHAWLSVQALAFAAVHGISLVFDKFLKFTIADVFIPFSSYFETNMVALGVISFYVMLLLILTSYFRRLMSHKIWRISHFLNIALYVIVIIHALNLGTDLKSGTGRDIFIWSNFFLGMLFVANLSYQLIMVIKRNVAARKIDNLQN
;
A
#
# COMPACT_ATOMS: atom_id res chain seq x y z
N MET A 1 7.86 -30.40 -20.74
CA MET A 1 8.35 -29.39 -19.77
C MET A 1 8.66 -28.04 -20.42
N LYS A 2 9.39 -27.97 -21.56
CA LYS A 2 9.64 -26.67 -22.24
C LYS A 2 8.39 -25.97 -22.79
N ARG A 3 7.31 -26.70 -23.13
CA ARG A 3 6.08 -26.13 -23.75
C ARG A 3 5.08 -25.49 -22.76
N ILE A 4 5.15 -25.80 -21.46
CA ILE A 4 4.29 -25.17 -20.43
C ILE A 4 4.90 -23.84 -19.97
N PHE A 5 6.23 -23.73 -20.00
CA PHE A 5 6.95 -22.49 -19.68
C PHE A 5 6.71 -21.40 -20.73
N THR A 6 6.65 -21.75 -22.02
CA THR A 6 6.31 -20.81 -23.11
C THR A 6 4.84 -20.37 -23.07
N PHE A 7 3.93 -21.22 -22.59
CA PHE A 7 2.50 -20.87 -22.45
C PHE A 7 2.27 -19.79 -21.37
N PHE A 8 3.05 -19.83 -20.28
CA PHE A 8 2.99 -18.78 -19.25
C PHE A 8 3.66 -17.46 -19.68
N MET A 9 4.72 -17.52 -20.50
CA MET A 9 5.34 -16.33 -21.10
C MET A 9 4.43 -15.63 -22.12
N LEU A 10 3.57 -16.38 -22.83
CA LEU A 10 2.62 -15.85 -23.83
C LEU A 10 1.37 -15.19 -23.21
N ILE A 11 0.98 -15.59 -22.00
CA ILE A 11 -0.12 -14.94 -21.25
C ILE A 11 0.36 -13.63 -20.61
N ALA A 12 1.65 -13.51 -20.27
CA ALA A 12 2.25 -12.27 -19.79
C ALA A 12 2.36 -11.17 -20.87
N SER A 13 2.29 -11.53 -22.16
CA SER A 13 2.36 -10.59 -23.29
C SER A 13 0.99 -10.15 -23.84
N LEU A 14 -0.13 -10.55 -23.23
CA LEU A 14 -1.48 -10.29 -23.73
C LEU A 14 -2.29 -9.26 -22.93
N PHE A 15 -1.70 -8.56 -21.96
CA PHE A 15 -2.37 -7.53 -21.15
C PHE A 15 -1.97 -6.10 -21.52
N SER A 16 -1.86 -5.85 -22.82
CA SER A 16 -1.91 -4.50 -23.37
C SER A 16 -3.33 -4.25 -23.87
N VAL A 17 -3.89 -3.08 -23.56
CA VAL A 17 -5.16 -2.48 -24.06
C VAL A 17 -6.33 -2.54 -23.06
N SER A 18 -6.55 -1.46 -22.30
CA SER A 18 -7.53 -0.39 -22.61
C SER A 18 -7.91 0.38 -21.34
N SER A 19 -7.57 1.67 -21.31
CA SER A 19 -8.12 2.63 -20.35
C SER A 19 -9.38 3.22 -20.99
N ILE A 20 -10.55 3.09 -20.34
CA ILE A 20 -11.76 3.83 -20.70
C ILE A 20 -11.82 5.06 -19.81
N SER A 21 -11.77 6.23 -20.43
CA SER A 21 -11.85 7.54 -19.78
C SER A 21 -13.30 7.97 -19.60
N PHE A 22 -13.67 8.35 -18.38
CA PHE A 22 -14.79 9.26 -18.11
C PHE A 22 -14.33 10.20 -17.00
N ALA A 23 -14.16 11.49 -17.30
CA ALA A 23 -14.01 12.51 -16.29
C ALA A 23 -14.63 13.83 -16.76
N GLN A 24 -15.42 14.39 -15.86
CA GLN A 24 -16.14 15.64 -15.90
C GLN A 24 -15.17 16.84 -15.90
N GLU A 25 -15.50 17.90 -16.66
CA GLU A 25 -14.76 19.16 -16.74
C GLU A 25 -14.68 19.88 -15.37
N MET A 26 -13.51 19.85 -14.76
CA MET A 26 -12.97 20.94 -13.93
C MET A 26 -11.95 21.68 -14.79
N ARG A 27 -11.74 23.00 -14.61
CA ARG A 27 -10.70 23.74 -15.35
C ARG A 27 -9.35 23.08 -15.11
N ALA A 28 -8.96 22.22 -16.05
CA ALA A 28 -7.83 21.33 -15.92
C ALA A 28 -6.61 22.07 -16.46
N VAL A 29 -5.56 22.11 -15.65
CA VAL A 29 -4.22 22.39 -16.16
C VAL A 29 -3.89 21.30 -17.18
N GLU A 30 -3.60 21.69 -18.41
CA GLU A 30 -3.23 20.74 -19.46
C GLU A 30 -1.77 20.36 -19.28
N TYR A 31 -1.50 19.10 -18.93
CA TYR A 31 -0.13 18.59 -18.80
C TYR A 31 0.33 17.95 -20.12
N PRO A 32 1.33 18.52 -20.83
CA PRO A 32 1.73 18.06 -22.17
C PRO A 32 2.26 16.62 -22.23
N ALA A 33 2.68 16.05 -21.09
CA ALA A 33 3.26 14.71 -21.00
C ALA A 33 2.67 13.83 -19.87
N GLY A 34 1.58 14.24 -19.24
CA GLY A 34 0.95 13.51 -18.13
C GLY A 34 1.78 13.45 -16.83
N TYR A 35 2.88 14.19 -16.77
CA TYR A 35 3.69 14.38 -15.57
C TYR A 35 3.59 15.85 -15.13
N ALA A 36 3.26 16.06 -13.87
CA ALA A 36 3.37 17.36 -13.22
C ALA A 36 4.81 17.50 -12.71
N ALA A 37 5.65 18.13 -13.52
CA ALA A 37 6.96 18.57 -13.06
C ALA A 37 6.79 19.75 -12.10
N ASP A 38 7.71 19.86 -11.16
CA ASP A 38 7.91 20.95 -10.21
C ASP A 38 9.44 21.08 -10.17
N VAL A 39 9.97 21.95 -11.03
CA VAL A 39 11.41 22.01 -11.33
C VAL A 39 12.21 22.68 -10.21
N ASP A 40 11.63 23.67 -9.55
CA ASP A 40 12.26 24.43 -8.47
C ASP A 40 11.83 23.99 -7.06
N LEU A 41 10.90 23.04 -6.95
CA LEU A 41 10.51 22.31 -5.74
C LEU A 41 9.83 23.21 -4.70
N ASP A 42 9.06 24.17 -5.17
CA ASP A 42 8.40 25.19 -4.35
C ASP A 42 6.96 24.79 -3.94
N GLY A 43 6.41 23.73 -4.58
CA GLY A 43 5.09 23.18 -4.32
C GLY A 43 4.03 23.51 -5.38
N LEU A 44 4.37 24.25 -6.43
CA LEU A 44 3.56 24.40 -7.66
C LEU A 44 4.09 23.47 -8.76
N THR A 45 3.26 23.20 -9.76
CA THR A 45 3.69 22.41 -10.92
C THR A 45 4.08 23.37 -12.02
N ASP A 46 5.10 23.07 -12.84
CA ASP A 46 5.56 23.98 -13.91
C ASP A 46 4.42 24.44 -14.82
N GLU A 47 3.44 23.57 -15.05
CA GLU A 47 2.25 23.88 -15.85
C GLU A 47 1.19 24.64 -15.04
N GLY A 48 1.06 24.38 -13.74
CA GLY A 48 0.23 25.20 -12.85
C GLY A 48 0.76 26.63 -12.74
N GLU A 49 2.06 26.79 -12.66
CA GLU A 49 2.74 28.08 -12.67
C GLU A 49 2.52 28.80 -14.00
N LYS A 50 2.74 28.15 -15.15
CA LYS A 50 2.49 28.77 -16.45
C LYS A 50 1.01 29.09 -16.74
N GLN A 51 0.09 28.23 -16.30
CA GLN A 51 -1.31 28.28 -16.75
C GLN A 51 -2.27 28.93 -15.75
N LEU A 52 -1.97 28.88 -14.45
CA LEU A 52 -2.84 29.39 -13.38
C LEU A 52 -2.23 30.57 -12.65
N PHE A 53 -1.00 30.42 -12.16
CA PHE A 53 -0.40 31.36 -11.20
C PHE A 53 0.50 32.42 -11.86
N LEU A 54 0.90 32.17 -13.11
CA LEU A 54 1.75 33.02 -13.95
C LEU A 54 3.14 33.31 -13.34
N THR A 55 3.67 32.36 -12.57
CA THR A 55 5.00 32.38 -11.95
C THR A 55 6.06 31.74 -12.85
N ASP A 56 7.36 31.87 -12.51
CA ASP A 56 8.48 31.30 -13.26
C ASP A 56 8.86 29.90 -12.73
N PRO A 57 8.61 28.81 -13.49
CA PRO A 57 8.85 27.44 -13.03
C PRO A 57 10.28 27.03 -12.72
N ASN A 58 11.25 27.90 -12.96
CA ASN A 58 12.65 27.64 -12.64
C ASN A 58 13.14 28.51 -11.49
N ASN A 59 12.25 29.27 -10.89
CA ASN A 59 12.56 30.23 -9.85
C ASN A 59 11.52 30.09 -8.73
N PRO A 60 11.90 29.48 -7.60
CA PRO A 60 10.93 29.16 -6.55
C PRO A 60 10.35 30.41 -5.86
N ASP A 61 10.83 31.62 -6.18
CA ASP A 61 10.45 32.93 -5.64
C ASP A 61 10.44 33.94 -6.81
N THR A 62 9.32 34.06 -7.52
CA THR A 62 9.24 34.77 -8.81
C THR A 62 9.46 36.28 -8.67
N ASP A 63 9.00 36.89 -7.58
CA ASP A 63 9.09 38.33 -7.36
C ASP A 63 10.27 38.75 -6.46
N TRP A 64 11.06 37.78 -5.98
CA TRP A 64 12.32 37.93 -5.26
C TRP A 64 12.16 38.60 -3.89
N ASP A 65 11.03 38.40 -3.24
CA ASP A 65 10.74 38.96 -1.93
C ASP A 65 11.18 38.04 -0.76
N GLY A 66 11.59 36.81 -1.08
CA GLY A 66 12.09 35.80 -0.16
C GLY A 66 11.05 34.75 0.27
N TYR A 67 9.84 34.77 -0.28
CA TYR A 67 8.81 33.74 -0.10
C TYR A 67 8.68 32.87 -1.36
N PHE A 68 8.33 31.60 -1.17
CA PHE A 68 8.15 30.71 -2.32
C PHE A 68 6.78 30.87 -2.95
N ASP A 69 6.67 30.79 -4.28
CA ASP A 69 5.43 31.08 -4.98
C ASP A 69 4.29 30.14 -4.53
N GLY A 70 4.59 28.85 -4.40
CA GLY A 70 3.66 27.84 -3.88
C GLY A 70 3.23 28.09 -2.44
N LEU A 71 4.10 28.69 -1.65
CA LEU A 71 3.80 29.10 -0.29
C LEU A 71 2.84 30.29 -0.28
N GLU A 72 3.07 31.27 -1.13
CA GLU A 72 2.24 32.46 -1.22
C GLU A 72 0.82 32.13 -1.70
N ILE A 73 0.70 31.33 -2.76
CA ILE A 73 -0.58 30.81 -3.24
C ILE A 73 -1.32 30.05 -2.13
N LEU A 74 -0.60 29.22 -1.36
CA LEU A 74 -1.18 28.47 -0.25
C LEU A 74 -1.75 29.39 0.85
N ASN A 75 -1.14 30.55 1.07
CA ASN A 75 -1.58 31.51 2.09
C ASN A 75 -2.46 32.63 1.53
N GLY A 76 -2.82 32.55 0.25
CA GLY A 76 -3.66 33.54 -0.42
C GLY A 76 -2.97 34.90 -0.61
N THR A 77 -1.64 34.92 -0.61
CA THR A 77 -0.84 36.06 -1.05
C THR A 77 -0.49 35.93 -2.54
N ASN A 78 0.19 36.92 -3.12
CA ASN A 78 0.37 37.04 -4.56
C ASN A 78 1.85 36.91 -4.93
N PRO A 79 2.27 35.81 -5.58
CA PRO A 79 3.68 35.50 -5.89
C PRO A 79 4.31 36.36 -7.00
N LEU A 80 3.58 37.38 -7.45
CA LEU A 80 4.00 38.31 -8.50
C LEU A 80 4.07 39.75 -7.98
N ASP A 81 3.91 39.95 -6.67
CA ASP A 81 3.94 41.26 -6.04
C ASP A 81 4.80 41.20 -4.78
N VAL A 82 6.01 41.76 -4.91
CA VAL A 82 7.04 41.89 -3.87
C VAL A 82 6.56 42.54 -2.55
N ASN A 83 5.37 43.15 -2.53
CA ASN A 83 4.76 43.73 -1.32
C ASN A 83 3.61 42.91 -0.74
N SER A 84 3.26 41.81 -1.40
CA SER A 84 2.20 40.88 -1.03
C SER A 84 2.79 39.66 -0.34
N TYR A 85 3.51 39.88 0.76
CA TYR A 85 4.01 38.81 1.61
C TYR A 85 3.31 38.75 2.96
N LEU A 86 3.45 37.61 3.63
CA LEU A 86 2.98 37.44 4.99
C LEU A 86 3.77 38.34 5.95
N ASN A 87 3.06 39.18 6.70
CA ASN A 87 3.67 40.08 7.67
C ASN A 87 4.37 39.24 8.76
N PRO A 88 5.70 39.34 8.99
CA PRO A 88 6.43 38.42 9.87
C PRO A 88 5.92 38.37 11.32
N ARG A 89 5.15 39.38 11.74
CA ARG A 89 4.50 39.43 13.05
C ARG A 89 3.24 38.56 13.16
N GLU A 90 2.56 38.24 12.06
CA GLU A 90 1.46 37.27 12.01
C GLU A 90 1.96 35.83 11.77
N VAL A 91 3.14 35.67 11.14
CA VAL A 91 3.75 34.38 10.79
C VAL A 91 4.29 33.59 11.98
N THR A 92 4.48 34.22 13.15
CA THR A 92 4.96 33.50 14.35
C THR A 92 4.00 32.41 14.87
N GLY A 93 2.78 32.31 14.31
CA GLY A 93 1.79 31.28 14.65
C GLY A 93 1.57 30.17 13.61
N VAL A 94 2.12 30.27 12.40
CA VAL A 94 1.87 29.28 11.34
C VAL A 94 3.18 28.67 10.87
N SER A 95 3.59 27.61 11.55
CA SER A 95 4.61 26.69 11.09
C SER A 95 4.18 26.09 9.74
N MET A 96 4.82 26.47 8.64
CA MET A 96 4.84 25.69 7.39
C MET A 96 5.75 24.47 7.54
N GLU A 97 5.52 23.73 8.63
CA GLU A 97 6.14 22.44 8.82
C GLU A 97 5.12 21.45 8.28
N ASN A 98 5.46 20.73 7.21
CA ASN A 98 4.81 19.47 6.90
C ASN A 98 4.71 18.70 8.21
N SER A 99 3.49 18.49 8.72
CA SER A 99 3.29 17.94 10.06
C SER A 99 4.12 16.66 10.15
N TRP A 100 4.90 16.47 11.21
CA TRP A 100 5.61 15.22 11.48
C TRP A 100 4.69 14.00 11.28
N ALA A 101 3.38 14.17 11.50
CA ALA A 101 2.33 13.21 11.23
C ALA A 101 2.30 12.73 9.77
N TRP A 102 2.52 13.61 8.78
CA TRP A 102 2.56 13.27 7.36
C TRP A 102 3.71 12.29 7.06
N TYR A 103 4.93 12.62 7.48
CA TYR A 103 6.10 11.76 7.29
C TYR A 103 5.97 10.42 8.02
N ILE A 104 5.52 10.46 9.28
CA ILE A 104 5.32 9.25 10.10
C ILE A 104 4.24 8.35 9.49
N THR A 105 3.10 8.91 9.07
CA THR A 105 2.02 8.15 8.45
C THR A 105 2.51 7.40 7.21
N ARG A 106 3.26 8.06 6.33
CA ARG A 106 3.79 7.44 5.10
C ARG A 106 4.87 6.40 5.40
N ALA A 107 5.87 6.75 6.20
CA ALA A 107 6.97 5.86 6.53
C ALA A 107 6.48 4.58 7.22
N THR A 108 5.58 4.72 8.20
CA THR A 108 5.01 3.56 8.90
C THR A 108 4.07 2.73 8.04
N ALA A 109 3.35 3.32 7.08
CA ALA A 109 2.59 2.57 6.07
C ALA A 109 3.49 1.67 5.23
N LEU A 110 4.57 2.23 4.66
CA LEU A 110 5.51 1.51 3.80
C LEU A 110 6.26 0.42 4.59
N ILE A 111 6.70 0.74 5.81
CA ILE A 111 7.34 -0.24 6.70
C ILE A 111 6.36 -1.36 7.06
N SER A 112 5.13 -1.02 7.46
CA SER A 112 4.09 -2.02 7.78
C SER A 112 3.83 -2.95 6.60
N PHE A 113 3.69 -2.40 5.38
CA PHE A 113 3.49 -3.20 4.18
C PHE A 113 4.69 -4.10 3.86
N ALA A 114 5.92 -3.58 3.95
CA ALA A 114 7.12 -4.37 3.73
C ALA A 114 7.25 -5.51 4.74
N LEU A 115 6.93 -5.26 6.01
CA LEU A 115 6.89 -6.30 7.03
C LEU A 115 5.81 -7.34 6.73
N LEU A 116 4.60 -6.91 6.34
CA LEU A 116 3.51 -7.82 5.96
C LEU A 116 3.89 -8.69 4.75
N TYR A 117 4.54 -8.12 3.74
CA TYR A 117 5.08 -8.86 2.60
C TYR A 117 6.02 -9.97 3.06
N ILE A 118 6.99 -9.63 3.91
CA ILE A 118 7.97 -10.57 4.44
C ILE A 118 7.30 -11.65 5.31
N VAL A 119 6.29 -11.29 6.11
CA VAL A 119 5.48 -12.23 6.90
C VAL A 119 4.83 -13.28 6.00
N VAL A 120 4.17 -12.87 4.91
CA VAL A 120 3.53 -13.80 3.97
C VAL A 120 4.57 -14.66 3.25
N PHE A 121 5.69 -14.05 2.80
CA PHE A 121 6.79 -14.78 2.18
C PHE A 121 7.30 -15.90 3.09
N PHE A 122 7.67 -15.60 4.34
CA PHE A 122 8.16 -16.63 5.27
C PHE A 122 7.08 -17.65 5.63
N GLY A 123 5.80 -17.27 5.64
CA GLY A 123 4.68 -18.23 5.75
C GLY A 123 4.64 -19.25 4.60
N LEU A 124 4.93 -18.80 3.37
CA LEU A 124 5.01 -19.66 2.19
C LEU A 124 6.28 -20.52 2.16
N THR A 125 7.42 -20.04 2.70
CA THR A 125 8.66 -20.83 2.72
C THR A 125 8.50 -22.17 3.44
N VAL A 126 7.68 -22.24 4.50
CA VAL A 126 7.43 -23.47 5.27
C VAL A 126 6.63 -24.50 4.44
N ARG A 127 5.85 -24.04 3.46
CA ARG A 127 4.93 -24.87 2.67
C ARG A 127 5.52 -25.34 1.34
N LEU A 128 6.43 -24.56 0.75
CA LEU A 128 7.01 -24.84 -0.56
C LEU A 128 8.28 -25.71 -0.45
N PRO A 129 8.31 -26.91 -1.07
CA PRO A 129 9.43 -27.87 -0.92
C PRO A 129 10.79 -27.40 -1.47
N PHE A 130 10.82 -26.39 -2.33
CA PHE A 130 12.08 -25.83 -2.82
C PHE A 130 12.58 -24.70 -1.92
N LEU A 131 11.68 -23.96 -1.28
CA LEU A 131 12.04 -22.90 -0.34
C LEU A 131 12.44 -23.46 1.02
N ASN A 132 11.77 -24.50 1.51
CA ASN A 132 12.11 -25.11 2.80
C ASN A 132 13.47 -25.84 2.83
N LYS A 133 14.09 -26.05 1.66
CA LYS A 133 15.48 -26.52 1.53
C LYS A 133 16.50 -25.40 1.70
N ILE A 134 16.10 -24.16 1.42
CA ILE A 134 16.93 -22.96 1.50
C ILE A 134 16.74 -22.30 2.86
N PHE A 135 15.49 -22.18 3.31
CA PHE A 135 15.10 -21.56 4.56
C PHE A 135 14.66 -22.62 5.57
N SER A 136 15.27 -22.61 6.76
CA SER A 136 14.90 -23.52 7.83
C SER A 136 13.44 -23.31 8.25
N PRO A 137 12.56 -24.33 8.20
CA PRO A 137 11.13 -24.19 8.51
C PRO A 137 10.86 -23.62 9.91
N LEU A 138 11.68 -24.01 10.90
CA LEU A 138 11.54 -23.53 12.27
C LEU A 138 11.95 -22.06 12.40
N ALA A 139 13.04 -21.66 11.73
CA ALA A 139 13.46 -20.25 11.70
C ALA A 139 12.42 -19.39 10.98
N SER A 140 11.95 -19.83 9.81
CA SER A 140 10.90 -19.15 9.05
C SER A 140 9.63 -18.93 9.88
N LEU A 141 9.21 -19.92 10.67
CA LEU A 141 8.04 -19.78 11.53
C LEU A 141 8.27 -18.75 12.66
N ARG A 142 9.47 -18.71 13.24
CA ARG A 142 9.83 -17.70 14.27
C ARG A 142 9.85 -16.30 13.68
N VAL A 143 10.46 -16.12 12.50
CA VAL A 143 10.50 -14.83 11.79
C VAL A 143 9.09 -14.39 11.40
N HIS A 144 8.29 -15.28 10.82
CA HIS A 144 6.88 -15.02 10.50
C HIS A 144 6.10 -14.54 11.73
N ALA A 145 6.22 -15.23 12.87
CA ALA A 145 5.51 -14.87 14.09
C ALA A 145 5.98 -13.52 14.68
N TRP A 146 7.29 -13.29 14.73
CA TRP A 146 7.87 -12.05 15.27
C TRP A 146 7.51 -10.84 14.41
N LEU A 147 7.68 -10.94 13.09
CA LEU A 147 7.36 -9.86 12.15
C LEU A 147 5.87 -9.56 12.06
N SER A 148 4.99 -10.55 12.29
CA SER A 148 3.54 -10.32 12.29
C SER A 148 3.14 -9.26 13.33
N VAL A 149 3.73 -9.32 14.52
CA VAL A 149 3.46 -8.34 15.60
C VAL A 149 4.02 -6.97 15.23
N GLN A 150 5.21 -6.91 14.61
CA GLN A 150 5.79 -5.64 14.16
C GLN A 150 4.94 -4.99 13.07
N ALA A 151 4.47 -5.75 12.07
CA ALA A 151 3.58 -5.24 11.03
C ALA A 151 2.28 -4.66 11.63
N LEU A 152 1.68 -5.33 12.62
CA LEU A 152 0.50 -4.79 13.32
C LEU A 152 0.83 -3.49 14.07
N ALA A 153 1.98 -3.44 14.76
CA ALA A 153 2.39 -2.24 15.49
C ALA A 153 2.60 -1.04 14.56
N PHE A 154 3.29 -1.22 13.44
CA PHE A 154 3.46 -0.16 12.44
C PHE A 154 2.15 0.22 11.75
N ALA A 155 1.24 -0.73 11.51
CA ALA A 155 -0.11 -0.42 11.02
C ALA A 155 -0.91 0.44 12.03
N ALA A 156 -0.77 0.17 13.33
CA ALA A 156 -1.40 0.97 14.37
C ALA A 156 -0.83 2.39 14.40
N VAL A 157 0.51 2.53 14.34
CA VAL A 157 1.16 3.85 14.28
C VAL A 157 0.71 4.62 13.04
N HIS A 158 0.66 3.96 11.88
CA HIS A 158 0.17 4.54 10.62
C HIS A 158 -1.26 5.10 10.74
N GLY A 159 -2.18 4.32 11.33
CA GLY A 159 -3.56 4.78 11.55
C GLY A 159 -3.66 5.90 12.58
N ILE A 160 -2.98 5.76 13.73
CA ILE A 160 -3.05 6.74 14.82
C ILE A 160 -2.40 8.08 14.44
N SER A 161 -1.33 8.07 13.64
CA SER A 161 -0.66 9.29 13.20
C SER A 161 -1.57 10.18 12.34
N LEU A 162 -2.56 9.62 11.64
CA LEU A 162 -3.55 10.40 10.87
C LEU A 162 -4.37 11.36 11.74
N VAL A 163 -4.58 11.05 13.04
CA VAL A 163 -5.30 11.94 13.97
C VAL A 163 -4.56 13.26 14.19
N PHE A 164 -3.24 13.27 13.97
CA PHE A 164 -2.38 14.44 14.11
C PHE A 164 -2.13 15.16 12.78
N ASP A 165 -2.77 14.70 11.70
CA ASP A 165 -2.72 15.34 10.40
C ASP A 165 -3.58 16.62 10.41
N LYS A 166 -2.96 17.75 10.06
CA LYS A 166 -3.61 19.06 10.08
C LYS A 166 -4.50 19.30 8.84
N PHE A 167 -4.31 18.53 7.77
CA PHE A 167 -4.97 18.71 6.47
C PHE A 167 -6.28 17.93 6.39
N LEU A 168 -6.20 16.61 6.57
CA LEU A 168 -7.35 15.70 6.52
C LEU A 168 -8.15 15.65 7.83
N LYS A 169 -7.58 16.12 8.96
CA LYS A 169 -8.25 16.25 10.26
C LYS A 169 -9.03 14.98 10.67
N PHE A 170 -8.40 13.82 10.56
CA PHE A 170 -9.00 12.54 10.96
C PHE A 170 -9.33 12.54 12.45
N THR A 171 -10.49 12.03 12.81
CA THR A 171 -10.89 11.77 14.19
C THR A 171 -10.44 10.37 14.63
N ILE A 172 -10.50 10.11 15.94
CA ILE A 172 -10.26 8.75 16.47
C ILE A 172 -11.29 7.75 15.91
N ALA A 173 -12.52 8.20 15.63
CA ALA A 173 -13.54 7.37 15.01
C ALA A 173 -13.09 6.92 13.60
N ASP A 174 -12.55 7.84 12.80
CA ASP A 174 -12.11 7.57 11.42
C ASP A 174 -11.03 6.49 11.33
N VAL A 175 -10.22 6.36 12.39
CA VAL A 175 -9.12 5.38 12.49
C VAL A 175 -9.59 3.99 12.92
N PHE A 176 -10.64 3.90 13.76
CA PHE A 176 -11.04 2.63 14.39
C PHE A 176 -12.45 2.15 14.01
N ILE A 177 -13.27 2.98 13.40
CA ILE A 177 -14.65 2.63 13.02
C ILE A 177 -14.74 2.63 11.50
N PRO A 178 -14.91 1.46 10.85
CA PRO A 178 -15.10 1.40 9.40
C PRO A 178 -16.26 2.31 8.95
N PHE A 179 -16.08 2.99 7.82
CA PHE A 179 -17.06 3.88 7.19
C PHE A 179 -17.40 5.18 7.94
N SER A 180 -16.65 5.54 8.99
CA SER A 180 -16.86 6.80 9.69
C SER A 180 -16.21 8.00 8.99
N SER A 181 -15.08 7.79 8.32
CA SER A 181 -14.35 8.84 7.58
C SER A 181 -15.16 9.43 6.43
N TYR A 182 -15.14 10.75 6.32
CA TYR A 182 -15.65 11.50 5.16
C TYR A 182 -14.70 11.41 3.95
N PHE A 183 -13.41 11.25 4.20
CA PHE A 183 -12.39 11.11 3.17
C PHE A 183 -12.31 9.66 2.71
N GLU A 184 -12.52 9.42 1.41
CA GLU A 184 -12.38 8.11 0.76
C GLU A 184 -12.98 6.96 1.59
N THR A 185 -14.22 7.15 2.05
CA THR A 185 -14.91 6.36 3.08
C THR A 185 -14.72 4.86 2.92
N ASN A 186 -14.88 4.35 1.70
CA ASN A 186 -14.75 2.92 1.40
C ASN A 186 -13.30 2.43 1.54
N MET A 187 -12.33 3.19 1.04
CA MET A 187 -10.91 2.79 1.07
C MET A 187 -10.32 2.88 2.47
N VAL A 188 -10.72 3.90 3.24
CA VAL A 188 -10.38 4.00 4.67
C VAL A 188 -11.01 2.84 5.44
N ALA A 189 -12.29 2.53 5.21
CA ALA A 189 -12.96 1.39 5.84
C ALA A 189 -12.23 0.07 5.57
N LEU A 190 -11.76 -0.16 4.34
CA LEU A 190 -10.96 -1.34 3.98
C LEU A 190 -9.63 -1.42 4.77
N GLY A 191 -8.99 -0.28 5.04
CA GLY A 191 -7.81 -0.19 5.91
C GLY A 191 -8.13 -0.59 7.35
N VAL A 192 -9.21 -0.05 7.93
CA VAL A 192 -9.66 -0.36 9.29
C VAL A 192 -10.06 -1.84 9.42
N ILE A 193 -10.80 -2.39 8.46
CA ILE A 193 -11.16 -3.81 8.41
C ILE A 193 -9.89 -4.68 8.34
N SER A 194 -8.91 -4.30 7.50
CA SER A 194 -7.64 -5.01 7.39
C SER A 194 -6.87 -5.03 8.70
N PHE A 195 -6.81 -3.90 9.41
CA PHE A 195 -6.20 -3.81 10.74
C PHE A 195 -6.85 -4.79 11.73
N TYR A 196 -8.19 -4.86 11.75
CA TYR A 196 -8.90 -5.81 12.60
C TYR A 196 -8.68 -7.27 12.22
N VAL A 197 -8.61 -7.59 10.92
CA VAL A 197 -8.27 -8.94 10.47
C VAL A 197 -6.83 -9.29 10.87
N MET A 198 -5.87 -8.38 10.77
CA MET A 198 -4.50 -8.60 11.27
C MET A 198 -4.49 -8.92 12.76
N LEU A 199 -5.19 -8.11 13.57
CA LEU A 199 -5.32 -8.34 15.01
C LEU A 199 -5.95 -9.71 15.30
N LEU A 200 -7.05 -10.05 14.62
CA LEU A 200 -7.71 -11.35 14.74
C LEU A 200 -6.77 -12.51 14.40
N LEU A 201 -6.01 -12.42 13.30
CA LEU A 201 -5.06 -13.45 12.88
C LEU A 201 -3.96 -13.68 13.92
N ILE A 202 -3.46 -12.61 14.53
CA ILE A 202 -2.44 -12.67 15.57
C ILE A 202 -3.02 -13.27 16.86
N LEU A 203 -4.15 -12.75 17.34
CA LEU A 203 -4.80 -13.25 18.56
C LEU A 203 -5.16 -14.73 18.43
N THR A 204 -5.81 -15.13 17.33
CA THR A 204 -6.16 -16.54 17.09
C THR A 204 -4.93 -17.44 17.00
N SER A 205 -3.79 -16.93 16.52
CA SER A 205 -2.53 -17.69 16.47
C SER A 205 -1.83 -17.82 17.82
N TYR A 206 -1.87 -16.80 18.68
CA TYR A 206 -1.38 -16.87 20.06
C TYR A 206 -2.24 -17.79 20.93
N PHE A 207 -3.56 -17.67 20.81
CA PHE A 207 -4.53 -18.48 21.55
C PHE A 207 -4.90 -19.79 20.86
N ARG A 208 -4.12 -20.24 19.86
CA ARG A 208 -4.39 -21.47 19.10
C ARG A 208 -4.53 -22.72 19.96
N ARG A 209 -3.96 -22.74 21.17
CA ARG A 209 -4.06 -23.85 22.14
C ARG A 209 -5.45 -23.94 22.79
N LEU A 210 -6.21 -22.85 22.80
CA LEU A 210 -7.55 -22.77 23.40
C LEU A 210 -8.68 -23.03 22.41
N MET A 211 -8.36 -23.28 21.13
CA MET A 211 -9.36 -23.46 20.07
C MET A 211 -9.05 -24.66 19.19
N SER A 212 -10.06 -25.15 18.47
CA SER A 212 -9.85 -26.26 17.54
C SER A 212 -8.94 -25.85 16.38
N HIS A 213 -8.13 -26.79 15.91
CA HIS A 213 -7.25 -26.58 14.76
C HIS A 213 -8.03 -26.18 13.48
N LYS A 214 -9.27 -26.65 13.32
CA LYS A 214 -10.13 -26.29 12.19
C LYS A 214 -10.50 -24.81 12.22
N ILE A 215 -10.95 -24.31 13.37
CA ILE A 215 -11.31 -22.89 13.55
C ILE A 215 -10.09 -22.02 13.32
N TRP A 216 -8.97 -22.31 14.01
CA TRP A 216 -7.72 -21.58 13.81
C TRP A 216 -7.31 -21.55 12.34
N ARG A 217 -7.37 -22.67 11.63
CA ARG A 217 -7.00 -22.74 10.22
C ARG A 217 -7.93 -21.90 9.34
N ILE A 218 -9.25 -21.97 9.54
CA ILE A 218 -10.20 -21.16 8.77
C ILE A 218 -9.95 -19.66 9.01
N SER A 219 -9.83 -19.25 10.28
CA SER A 219 -9.51 -17.87 10.64
C SER A 219 -8.19 -17.44 10.02
N HIS A 220 -7.16 -18.28 10.11
CA HIS A 220 -5.85 -17.96 9.55
C HIS A 220 -5.91 -17.77 8.03
N PHE A 221 -6.77 -18.49 7.30
CA PHE A 221 -6.96 -18.34 5.85
C PHE A 221 -7.53 -16.97 5.43
N LEU A 222 -8.09 -16.18 6.35
CA LEU A 222 -8.48 -14.79 6.08
C LEU A 222 -7.29 -13.91 5.66
N ASN A 223 -6.05 -14.35 5.93
CA ASN A 223 -4.83 -13.67 5.47
C ASN A 223 -4.83 -13.37 3.97
N ILE A 224 -5.46 -14.23 3.14
CA ILE A 224 -5.50 -14.04 1.68
C ILE A 224 -6.35 -12.82 1.33
N ALA A 225 -7.55 -12.74 1.91
CA ALA A 225 -8.45 -11.61 1.70
C ALA A 225 -7.84 -10.32 2.26
N LEU A 226 -7.27 -10.38 3.47
CA LEU A 226 -6.52 -9.28 4.07
C LEU A 226 -5.44 -8.74 3.12
N TYR A 227 -4.58 -9.61 2.60
CA TYR A 227 -3.45 -9.18 1.78
C TYR A 227 -3.91 -8.50 0.48
N VAL A 228 -4.95 -9.02 -0.16
CA VAL A 228 -5.56 -8.40 -1.35
C VAL A 228 -6.18 -7.04 -1.01
N ILE A 229 -6.92 -6.93 0.10
CA ILE A 229 -7.53 -5.67 0.52
C ILE A 229 -6.47 -4.61 0.81
N VAL A 230 -5.38 -4.98 1.50
CA VAL A 230 -4.27 -4.05 1.80
C VAL A 230 -3.60 -3.55 0.52
N ILE A 231 -3.42 -4.40 -0.50
CA ILE A 231 -2.90 -3.98 -1.81
C ILE A 231 -3.83 -2.97 -2.47
N ILE A 232 -5.14 -3.25 -2.47
CA ILE A 232 -6.15 -2.33 -3.02
C ILE A 232 -6.12 -0.99 -2.28
N HIS A 233 -6.12 -1.02 -0.95
CA HIS A 233 -6.03 0.16 -0.10
C HIS A 233 -4.77 0.99 -0.43
N ALA A 234 -3.61 0.34 -0.52
CA ALA A 234 -2.33 0.99 -0.82
C ALA A 234 -2.31 1.65 -2.21
N LEU A 235 -2.77 0.95 -3.26
CA LEU A 235 -2.79 1.49 -4.63
C LEU A 235 -3.79 2.64 -4.81
N ASN A 236 -4.88 2.65 -4.04
CA ASN A 236 -5.91 3.68 -4.15
C ASN A 236 -5.58 4.93 -3.33
N LEU A 237 -5.06 4.79 -2.10
CA LEU A 237 -4.79 5.94 -1.22
C LEU A 237 -3.32 6.37 -1.18
N GLY A 238 -2.38 5.46 -1.47
CA GLY A 238 -0.96 5.78 -1.46
C GLY A 238 -0.57 6.63 -2.66
N THR A 239 -0.32 7.94 -2.45
CA THR A 239 0.10 8.82 -3.54
C THR A 239 1.44 8.40 -4.14
N ASP A 240 2.33 7.80 -3.34
CA ASP A 240 3.60 7.19 -3.79
C ASP A 240 3.42 6.05 -4.81
N LEU A 241 2.23 5.46 -4.89
CA LEU A 241 1.93 4.30 -5.74
C LEU A 241 1.08 4.65 -6.97
N LYS A 242 0.88 5.94 -7.26
CA LYS A 242 0.12 6.38 -8.44
C LYS A 242 0.93 6.26 -9.74
N SER A 243 2.23 6.53 -9.72
CA SER A 243 3.13 6.40 -10.87
C SER A 243 4.59 6.23 -10.45
N GLY A 244 5.46 5.91 -11.40
CA GLY A 244 6.90 5.81 -11.18
C GLY A 244 7.41 4.46 -10.66
N THR A 245 8.72 4.39 -10.42
CA THR A 245 9.44 3.15 -10.11
C THR A 245 8.97 2.48 -8.83
N GLY A 246 8.55 3.25 -7.82
CA GLY A 246 8.01 2.70 -6.57
C GLY A 246 6.76 1.85 -6.79
N ARG A 247 5.83 2.31 -7.64
CA ARG A 247 4.65 1.56 -8.06
C ARG A 247 5.02 0.27 -8.80
N ASP A 248 5.98 0.33 -9.71
CA ASP A 248 6.39 -0.85 -10.49
C ASP A 248 7.01 -1.92 -9.59
N ILE A 249 7.93 -1.53 -8.70
CA ILE A 249 8.50 -2.44 -7.71
C ILE A 249 7.40 -3.06 -6.86
N PHE A 250 6.43 -2.26 -6.41
CA PHE A 250 5.30 -2.73 -5.62
C PHE A 250 4.47 -3.78 -6.39
N ILE A 251 4.10 -3.51 -7.64
CA ILE A 251 3.29 -4.42 -8.47
C ILE A 251 4.06 -5.73 -8.72
N TRP A 252 5.31 -5.65 -9.20
CA TRP A 252 6.09 -6.83 -9.54
C TRP A 252 6.44 -7.69 -8.32
N SER A 253 6.71 -7.07 -7.17
CA SER A 253 6.96 -7.81 -5.92
C SER A 253 5.74 -8.60 -5.48
N ASN A 254 4.55 -7.99 -5.56
CA ASN A 254 3.29 -8.65 -5.22
C ASN A 254 2.89 -9.72 -6.24
N PHE A 255 3.16 -9.48 -7.52
CA PHE A 255 3.00 -10.50 -8.56
C PHE A 255 3.86 -11.74 -8.27
N PHE A 256 5.13 -11.54 -7.93
CA PHE A 256 6.03 -12.63 -7.54
C PHE A 256 5.49 -13.42 -6.34
N LEU A 257 5.03 -12.73 -5.29
CA LEU A 257 4.46 -13.38 -4.12
C LEU A 257 3.16 -14.15 -4.47
N GLY A 258 2.33 -13.59 -5.35
CA GLY A 258 1.15 -14.25 -5.91
C GLY A 258 1.51 -15.53 -6.67
N MET A 259 2.57 -15.52 -7.47
CA MET A 259 3.08 -16.73 -8.14
C MET A 259 3.49 -17.81 -7.15
N LEU A 260 4.19 -17.44 -6.06
CA LEU A 260 4.56 -18.40 -5.01
C LEU A 260 3.32 -19.00 -4.33
N PHE A 261 2.29 -18.18 -4.09
CA PHE A 261 1.03 -18.64 -3.54
C PHE A 261 0.30 -19.63 -4.47
N VAL A 262 0.19 -19.31 -5.77
CA VAL A 262 -0.40 -20.21 -6.77
C VAL A 262 0.40 -21.52 -6.89
N ALA A 263 1.74 -21.45 -6.86
CA ALA A 263 2.59 -22.62 -6.86
C ALA A 263 2.34 -23.50 -5.63
N ASN A 264 2.17 -22.90 -4.45
CA ASN A 264 1.82 -23.62 -3.23
C ASN A 264 0.45 -24.29 -3.35
N LEU A 265 -0.60 -23.57 -3.78
CA LEU A 265 -1.93 -24.16 -3.97
C LEU A 265 -1.90 -25.34 -4.96
N SER A 266 -1.22 -25.16 -6.10
CA SER A 266 -1.06 -26.21 -7.11
C SER A 266 -0.37 -27.45 -6.54
N TYR A 267 0.71 -27.25 -5.77
CA TYR A 267 1.41 -28.34 -5.10
C TYR A 267 0.50 -29.10 -4.12
N GLN A 268 -0.24 -28.39 -3.27
CA GLN A 268 -1.15 -29.02 -2.32
C GLN A 268 -2.27 -29.80 -3.01
N LEU A 269 -2.86 -29.24 -4.08
CA LEU A 269 -3.90 -29.91 -4.86
C LEU A 269 -3.39 -31.21 -5.48
N ILE A 270 -2.20 -31.19 -6.11
CA ILE A 270 -1.57 -32.39 -6.69
C ILE A 270 -1.34 -33.46 -5.61
N MET A 271 -0.87 -33.07 -4.44
CA MET A 271 -0.60 -34.00 -3.33
C MET A 271 -1.88 -34.65 -2.79
N VAL A 272 -2.98 -33.89 -2.70
CA VAL A 272 -4.29 -34.42 -2.31
C VAL A 272 -4.81 -35.43 -3.35
N ILE A 273 -4.74 -35.08 -4.64
CA ILE A 273 -5.17 -35.98 -5.72
C ILE A 273 -4.36 -37.28 -5.68
N LYS A 274 -3.03 -37.21 -5.56
CA LYS A 274 -2.17 -38.40 -5.46
C LYS A 274 -2.53 -39.30 -4.28
N ARG A 275 -2.80 -38.72 -3.11
CA ARG A 275 -3.21 -39.48 -1.91
C ARG A 275 -4.54 -40.18 -2.12
N ASN A 276 -5.53 -39.50 -2.71
CA ASN A 276 -6.84 -40.08 -2.98
C ASN A 276 -6.78 -41.20 -4.03
N VAL A 277 -5.95 -41.05 -5.07
CA VAL A 277 -5.72 -42.11 -6.07
C VAL A 277 -5.06 -43.33 -5.43
N ALA A 278 -4.06 -43.12 -4.57
CA ALA A 278 -3.40 -44.21 -3.85
C ALA A 278 -4.36 -44.95 -2.90
N ALA A 279 -5.21 -44.23 -2.15
CA ALA A 279 -6.20 -44.82 -1.25
C ALA A 279 -7.20 -45.71 -2.02
N ARG A 280 -7.78 -45.22 -3.12
CA ARG A 280 -8.68 -46.01 -3.97
C ARG A 280 -8.02 -47.26 -4.53
N LYS A 281 -6.73 -47.20 -4.87
CA LYS A 281 -5.99 -48.37 -5.35
C LYS A 281 -5.85 -49.44 -4.27
N ILE A 282 -5.69 -49.05 -3.00
CA ILE A 282 -5.62 -49.98 -1.86
C ILE A 282 -6.99 -50.61 -1.62
N ASP A 283 -8.06 -49.82 -1.60
CA ASP A 283 -9.43 -50.33 -1.42
C ASP A 283 -9.81 -51.34 -2.52
N ASN A 284 -9.41 -51.10 -3.77
CA ASN A 284 -9.64 -52.03 -4.89
C ASN A 284 -8.79 -53.32 -4.81
N LEU A 285 -7.70 -53.34 -4.05
CA LEU A 285 -6.89 -54.55 -3.84
C LEU A 285 -7.38 -55.38 -2.65
N GLN A 286 -8.22 -54.80 -1.78
CA GLN A 286 -8.77 -55.42 -0.57
C GLN A 286 -10.20 -55.96 -0.75
N ASN A 287 -10.87 -55.59 -1.85
CA ASN A 287 -12.17 -56.10 -2.28
C ASN A 287 -12.01 -57.07 -3.45
#